data_AF-M0ATD3-F1
#
_entry.id   AF-M0ATD3-F1
#
_cell.length_a   1.000
_cell.length_b   1.000
_cell.length_c   1.000
_cell.angle_alpha   90.00
_cell.angle_beta   90.00
_cell.angle_gamma   90.00
#
_symmetry.space_group_name_H-M   'P 1'
#
loop_
_entity.id
_entity.type
_entity.pdbx_description
1 polymer ?
#
loop_
_entity_poly.entity_id
_entity_poly.type
_entity_poly.pdbx_seq_one_letter_code
_entity_poly.pdbx_strand_id
1 'polypeptide(L)'
;MERYDLVYRLYDEYETTTLQEYQEFVDIFPAVDSRVALEHWQDANDELEARKNEIRSDFAAGETFAELAAHTTRDQAFTALDLEAKYGCAVNVLVLDVDETLRSAGNTDNEIPRETLHVLTEFHEAGIPIVICTGQTLENVKGFAIQGLGSEIVHSGDLSIVYEAGTGVFTPGHGADTKQLLYEDLDDEIRDVFDDVRSRVLPDAPPDLRRGCHLQGNEFNVTMKPNYETGSTHAREIIDEALVYLLELLADSVGTVLAFGSVEEEGNTENGGIELEGESITDWTHTFYADQDPEIRAVLESEGTYPDLDPDAVPGDLKAVLDRIDVAYYEADAAEIGSLELNKVVGVERALDVLDVADPFALVMGDSKSDLRVMRWADKNDAGIAAAPEHASRDTLEHVLDTDELVFDRGRSVDVLWTVYALNQLARLE
;
A
#
# COMPACT_ATOMS: atom_id res chain seq x y z
N MET A 1 -34.33 -17.79 16.71
CA MET A 1 -33.44 -17.07 17.65
C MET A 1 -32.60 -16.20 16.75
N GLU A 2 -32.64 -14.88 16.94
CA GLU A 2 -31.89 -13.99 16.04
C GLU A 2 -30.39 -14.23 16.24
N ARG A 3 -29.55 -14.07 15.21
CA ARG A 3 -28.11 -14.37 15.29
C ARG A 3 -27.43 -13.62 16.46
N TYR A 4 -27.88 -12.41 16.74
CA TYR A 4 -27.48 -11.61 17.91
C TYR A 4 -27.74 -12.31 19.25
N ASP A 5 -28.87 -12.99 19.42
CA ASP A 5 -29.17 -13.71 20.67
C ASP A 5 -28.21 -14.88 20.87
N LEU A 6 -27.82 -15.55 19.78
CA LEU A 6 -26.88 -16.68 19.83
C LEU A 6 -25.46 -16.22 20.18
N VAL A 7 -24.98 -15.13 19.56
CA VAL A 7 -23.67 -14.54 19.89
C VAL A 7 -23.69 -13.97 21.31
N TYR A 8 -24.77 -13.31 21.73
CA TYR A 8 -24.92 -12.86 23.11
C TYR A 8 -24.79 -14.04 24.08
N ARG A 9 -25.52 -15.12 23.83
CA ARG A 9 -25.49 -16.33 24.66
C ARG A 9 -24.09 -16.93 24.73
N LEU A 10 -23.36 -16.98 23.61
CA LEU A 10 -21.99 -17.50 23.56
C LEU A 10 -21.05 -16.74 24.51
N TYR A 11 -21.04 -15.41 24.46
CA TYR A 11 -20.14 -14.60 25.28
C TYR A 11 -20.63 -14.39 26.72
N ASP A 12 -21.91 -14.69 27.02
CA ASP A 12 -22.48 -14.60 28.37
C ASP A 12 -22.34 -15.92 29.15
N GLU A 13 -22.48 -17.07 28.47
CA GLU A 13 -22.48 -18.39 29.11
C GLU A 13 -21.09 -19.05 29.19
N TYR A 14 -20.15 -18.71 28.30
CA TYR A 14 -18.83 -19.34 28.22
C TYR A 14 -17.68 -18.40 28.60
N GLU A 15 -16.62 -18.96 29.19
CA GLU A 15 -15.38 -18.24 29.51
C GLU A 15 -14.50 -18.11 28.27
N THR A 16 -14.86 -17.20 27.36
CA THR A 16 -14.20 -17.05 26.06
C THR A 16 -12.80 -16.43 26.15
N THR A 17 -12.52 -15.61 27.17
CA THR A 17 -11.18 -15.01 27.35
C THR A 17 -10.11 -16.09 27.53
N THR A 18 -10.34 -17.07 28.42
CA THR A 18 -9.38 -18.16 28.62
C THR A 18 -9.32 -19.09 27.40
N LEU A 19 -10.45 -19.28 26.70
CA LEU A 19 -10.45 -20.01 25.43
C LEU A 19 -9.53 -19.36 24.39
N GLN A 20 -9.58 -18.04 24.27
CA GLN A 20 -8.72 -17.25 23.37
C GLN A 20 -7.25 -17.34 23.76
N GLU A 21 -6.93 -17.23 25.05
CA GLU A 21 -5.55 -17.40 25.54
C GLU A 21 -4.97 -18.77 25.16
N TYR A 22 -5.77 -19.84 25.21
CA TYR A 22 -5.35 -21.15 24.76
C TYR A 22 -5.19 -21.23 23.24
N GLN A 23 -6.15 -20.69 22.48
CA GLN A 23 -6.11 -20.66 21.02
C GLN A 23 -4.86 -19.92 20.51
N GLU A 24 -4.64 -18.69 20.98
CA GLU A 24 -3.47 -17.87 20.67
C GLU A 24 -2.15 -18.60 20.97
N PHE A 25 -2.07 -19.23 22.15
CA PHE A 25 -0.89 -20.01 22.53
C PHE A 25 -0.64 -21.19 21.60
N VAL A 26 -1.69 -21.93 21.22
CA VAL A 26 -1.58 -23.10 20.35
C VAL A 26 -1.15 -22.69 18.94
N ASP A 27 -1.73 -21.62 18.40
CA ASP A 27 -1.53 -21.14 17.03
C ASP A 27 -0.12 -20.58 16.80
N ILE A 28 0.42 -19.84 17.78
CA ILE A 28 1.70 -19.13 17.65
C ILE A 28 2.86 -19.99 18.19
N PHE A 29 2.57 -21.18 18.72
CA PHE A 29 3.57 -22.01 19.36
C PHE A 29 4.71 -22.36 18.39
N PRO A 30 5.95 -21.95 18.67
CA PRO A 30 7.04 -22.18 17.75
C PRO A 30 7.40 -23.66 17.68
N ALA A 31 7.84 -24.12 16.50
CA ALA A 31 8.44 -25.44 16.37
C ALA A 31 9.69 -25.56 17.25
N VAL A 32 9.58 -26.28 18.38
CA VAL A 32 10.66 -26.49 19.35
C VAL A 32 10.88 -27.97 19.63
N ASP A 33 12.16 -28.38 19.69
CA ASP A 33 12.57 -29.76 20.03
C ASP A 33 12.54 -30.05 21.54
N SER A 34 11.99 -29.13 22.34
CA SER A 34 11.90 -29.27 23.80
C SER A 34 10.70 -30.13 24.18
N ARG A 35 10.96 -31.32 24.73
CA ARG A 35 9.89 -32.23 25.21
C ARG A 35 8.95 -31.57 26.20
N VAL A 36 9.47 -30.78 27.13
CA VAL A 36 8.65 -30.08 28.14
C VAL A 36 7.76 -29.03 27.50
N ALA A 37 8.27 -28.33 26.47
CA ALA A 37 7.49 -27.34 25.75
C ALA A 37 6.38 -28.03 24.92
N LEU A 38 6.68 -29.17 24.31
CA LEU A 38 5.70 -29.99 23.58
C LEU A 38 4.62 -30.56 24.52
N GLU A 39 4.99 -31.01 25.72
CA GLU A 39 4.02 -31.46 26.74
C GLU A 39 3.09 -30.31 27.15
N HIS A 40 3.62 -29.11 27.41
CA HIS A 40 2.79 -27.94 27.71
C HIS A 40 1.87 -27.53 26.56
N TRP A 41 2.34 -27.63 25.31
CA TRP A 41 1.50 -27.38 24.14
C TRP A 41 0.39 -28.42 24.00
N GLN A 42 0.69 -29.70 24.22
CA GLN A 42 -0.31 -30.77 24.20
C GLN A 42 -1.39 -30.56 25.27
N ASP A 43 -0.99 -30.25 26.50
CA ASP A 43 -1.92 -29.97 27.59
C ASP A 43 -2.83 -28.78 27.26
N ALA A 44 -2.28 -27.70 26.68
CA ALA A 44 -3.04 -26.53 26.25
C ALA A 44 -4.00 -26.86 25.11
N ASN A 45 -3.56 -27.63 24.12
CA ASN A 45 -4.38 -28.04 22.99
C ASN A 45 -5.53 -28.98 23.41
N ASP A 46 -5.29 -29.88 24.36
CA ASP A 46 -6.33 -30.77 24.90
C ASP A 46 -7.40 -29.97 25.67
N GLU A 47 -7.01 -28.96 26.45
CA GLU A 47 -7.94 -28.07 27.16
C GLU A 47 -8.72 -27.16 26.19
N LEU A 48 -8.05 -26.61 25.17
CA LEU A 48 -8.67 -25.86 24.08
C LEU A 48 -9.77 -26.68 23.41
N GLU A 49 -9.45 -27.91 23.00
CA GLU A 49 -10.41 -28.80 22.34
C GLU A 49 -11.55 -29.20 23.27
N ALA A 50 -11.30 -29.44 24.55
CA ALA A 50 -12.36 -29.74 25.51
C ALA A 50 -13.39 -28.60 25.59
N ARG A 51 -12.92 -27.35 25.65
CA ARG A 51 -13.78 -26.15 25.71
C ARG A 51 -14.50 -25.88 24.39
N LYS A 52 -13.82 -26.00 23.24
CA LYS A 52 -14.47 -25.90 21.92
C LYS A 52 -15.57 -26.95 21.77
N ASN A 53 -15.34 -28.19 22.23
CA ASN A 53 -16.33 -29.26 22.16
C ASN A 53 -17.59 -29.04 23.03
N GLU A 54 -17.45 -28.32 24.15
CA GLU A 54 -18.61 -27.90 24.96
C GLU A 54 -19.50 -26.95 24.14
N ILE A 55 -18.91 -25.91 23.55
CA ILE A 55 -19.63 -24.97 22.67
C ILE A 55 -20.22 -25.69 21.46
N ARG A 56 -19.45 -26.56 20.78
CA ARG A 56 -19.92 -27.31 19.61
C ARG A 56 -21.20 -28.12 19.90
N SER A 57 -21.36 -28.60 21.14
CA SER A 57 -22.49 -29.45 21.54
C SER A 57 -23.78 -28.67 21.81
N ASP A 58 -23.67 -27.38 22.16
CA ASP A 58 -24.79 -26.56 22.64
C ASP A 58 -25.39 -25.63 21.57
N PHE A 59 -24.74 -25.53 20.41
CA PHE A 59 -25.18 -24.72 19.27
C PHE A 59 -25.41 -25.57 18.02
N ALA A 60 -26.43 -25.22 17.23
CA ALA A 60 -26.74 -25.93 15.98
C ALA A 60 -25.63 -25.79 14.93
N ALA A 61 -25.01 -24.61 14.83
CA ALA A 61 -23.81 -24.35 14.05
C ALA A 61 -22.57 -24.35 14.97
N GLY A 62 -22.43 -25.43 15.75
CA GLY A 62 -21.48 -25.53 16.84
C GLY A 62 -20.03 -25.23 16.46
N GLU A 63 -19.57 -25.68 15.29
CA GLU A 63 -18.21 -25.41 14.82
C GLU A 63 -17.96 -23.91 14.65
N THR A 64 -18.87 -23.22 13.95
CA THR A 64 -18.76 -21.78 13.72
C THR A 64 -18.70 -20.99 15.02
N PHE A 65 -19.53 -21.32 16.00
CA PHE A 65 -19.54 -20.63 17.28
C PHE A 65 -18.30 -20.96 18.15
N ALA A 66 -17.78 -22.18 18.06
CA ALA A 66 -16.54 -22.54 18.73
C ALA A 66 -15.33 -21.78 18.16
N GLU A 67 -15.23 -21.67 16.83
CA GLU A 67 -14.20 -20.86 16.18
C GLU A 67 -14.37 -19.37 16.50
N LEU A 68 -15.59 -18.85 16.47
CA LEU A 68 -15.87 -17.45 16.82
C LEU A 68 -15.41 -17.12 18.24
N ALA A 69 -15.77 -17.95 19.22
CA ALA A 69 -15.38 -17.76 20.62
C ALA A 69 -13.86 -17.88 20.83
N ALA A 70 -13.20 -18.76 20.08
CA ALA A 70 -11.77 -19.02 20.21
C ALA A 70 -10.89 -17.90 19.65
N HIS A 71 -11.37 -17.18 18.63
CA HIS A 71 -10.56 -16.17 17.94
C HIS A 71 -10.98 -14.72 18.21
N THR A 72 -12.23 -14.47 18.60
CA THR A 72 -12.75 -13.11 18.65
C THR A 72 -13.28 -12.72 20.02
N THR A 73 -13.00 -11.49 20.43
CA THR A 73 -13.66 -10.86 21.58
C THR A 73 -15.14 -10.64 21.29
N ARG A 74 -15.90 -10.37 22.36
CA ARG A 74 -17.31 -10.04 22.25
C ARG A 74 -17.53 -8.87 21.29
N ASP A 75 -16.79 -7.77 21.47
CA ASP A 75 -17.00 -6.56 20.67
C ASP A 75 -16.72 -6.82 19.18
N GLN A 76 -15.64 -7.55 18.86
CA GLN A 76 -15.34 -7.96 17.48
C GLN A 76 -16.46 -8.82 16.87
N ALA A 77 -17.01 -9.78 17.62
CA ALA A 77 -18.10 -10.62 17.13
C ALA A 77 -19.40 -9.83 16.87
N PHE A 78 -19.70 -8.83 17.69
CA PHE A 78 -20.85 -7.94 17.46
C PHE A 78 -20.61 -7.00 16.28
N THR A 79 -19.41 -6.43 16.15
CA THR A 79 -19.03 -5.65 14.95
C THR A 79 -19.16 -6.49 13.69
N ALA A 80 -18.70 -7.74 13.71
CA ALA A 80 -18.85 -8.66 12.58
C ALA A 80 -20.32 -8.95 12.23
N LEU A 81 -21.21 -9.08 13.23
CA LEU A 81 -22.66 -9.20 13.00
C LEU A 81 -23.24 -7.93 12.39
N ASP A 82 -22.84 -6.75 12.86
CA ASP A 82 -23.32 -5.47 12.33
C ASP A 82 -22.90 -5.30 10.85
N LEU A 83 -21.66 -5.67 10.51
CA LEU A 83 -21.16 -5.70 9.13
C LEU A 83 -21.92 -6.71 8.26
N GLU A 84 -22.16 -7.92 8.77
CA GLU A 84 -22.93 -8.95 8.05
C GLU A 84 -24.36 -8.47 7.79
N ALA A 85 -25.00 -7.82 8.77
CA ALA A 85 -26.33 -7.26 8.62
C ALA A 85 -26.37 -6.08 7.64
N LYS A 86 -25.30 -5.28 7.57
CA LYS A 86 -25.17 -4.12 6.68
C LYS A 86 -24.93 -4.54 5.22
N TYR A 87 -24.02 -5.48 4.98
CA TYR A 87 -23.54 -5.82 3.63
C TYR A 87 -24.06 -7.16 3.10
N GLY A 88 -24.43 -8.10 3.98
CA GLY A 88 -24.98 -9.40 3.59
C GLY A 88 -24.02 -10.32 2.82
N CYS A 89 -22.72 -10.02 2.84
CA CYS A 89 -21.69 -10.78 2.14
C CYS A 89 -20.43 -10.95 2.99
N ALA A 90 -19.64 -11.96 2.64
CA ALA A 90 -18.33 -12.22 3.23
C ALA A 90 -17.25 -11.44 2.47
N VAL A 91 -16.18 -11.06 3.16
CA VAL A 91 -14.95 -10.59 2.53
C VAL A 91 -14.30 -11.74 1.77
N ASN A 92 -14.05 -11.52 0.47
CA ASN A 92 -13.50 -12.53 -0.43
C ASN A 92 -12.09 -12.20 -0.94
N VAL A 93 -11.52 -11.07 -0.55
CA VAL A 93 -10.13 -10.69 -0.84
C VAL A 93 -9.60 -9.71 0.22
N LEU A 94 -8.31 -9.80 0.54
CA LEU A 94 -7.63 -8.84 1.42
C LEU A 94 -6.77 -7.90 0.58
N VAL A 95 -6.86 -6.59 0.80
CA VAL A 95 -6.00 -5.56 0.18
C VAL A 95 -5.29 -4.81 1.30
N LEU A 96 -4.01 -5.08 1.47
CA LEU A 96 -3.28 -4.72 2.68
C LEU A 96 -2.04 -3.89 2.36
N ASP A 97 -1.99 -2.68 2.92
CA ASP A 97 -0.74 -1.95 3.03
C ASP A 97 0.17 -2.56 4.12
N VAL A 98 1.47 -2.31 4.04
CA VAL A 98 2.47 -2.95 4.91
C VAL A 98 2.97 -1.99 5.98
N ASP A 99 3.60 -0.90 5.56
CA ASP A 99 4.33 0.01 6.45
C ASP A 99 3.37 0.89 7.23
N GLU A 100 3.57 1.01 8.54
CA GLU A 100 2.65 1.69 9.46
C GLU A 100 1.21 1.11 9.50
N THR A 101 0.91 0.09 8.69
CA THR A 101 -0.37 -0.66 8.66
C THR A 101 -0.24 -2.04 9.30
N LEU A 102 0.38 -3.01 8.60
CA LEU A 102 0.59 -4.37 9.14
C LEU A 102 1.78 -4.45 10.09
N ARG A 103 2.78 -3.60 9.87
CA ARG A 103 3.95 -3.42 10.74
C ARG A 103 4.15 -1.96 11.06
N SER A 104 4.97 -1.66 12.05
CA SER A 104 5.23 -0.28 12.42
C SER A 104 6.55 -0.12 13.17
N ALA A 105 7.26 0.97 12.91
CA ALA A 105 8.56 1.25 13.51
C ALA A 105 8.50 1.38 15.05
N GLY A 106 7.38 1.89 15.59
CA GLY A 106 7.31 2.20 17.01
C GLY A 106 6.91 1.05 17.92
N ASN A 107 6.06 0.13 17.45
CA ASN A 107 5.54 -0.94 18.30
C ASN A 107 5.97 -2.35 17.87
N THR A 108 6.28 -2.54 16.59
CA THR A 108 6.60 -3.88 16.06
C THR A 108 8.03 -3.99 15.53
N ASP A 109 8.87 -2.99 15.78
CA ASP A 109 10.27 -2.93 15.32
C ASP A 109 10.41 -3.16 13.81
N ASN A 110 9.44 -2.66 13.02
CA ASN A 110 9.33 -2.88 11.58
C ASN A 110 9.16 -4.34 11.13
N GLU A 111 8.71 -5.22 12.02
CA GLU A 111 8.30 -6.60 11.70
C GLU A 111 6.77 -6.73 11.75
N ILE A 112 6.20 -7.60 10.90
CA ILE A 112 4.77 -7.93 11.01
C ILE A 112 4.61 -8.88 12.22
N PRO A 113 3.71 -8.60 13.17
CA PRO A 113 3.47 -9.47 14.32
C PRO A 113 3.15 -10.91 13.91
N ARG A 114 3.60 -11.88 14.70
CA ARG A 114 3.35 -13.32 14.44
C ARG A 114 1.85 -13.65 14.42
N GLU A 115 1.09 -13.03 15.30
CA GLU A 115 -0.38 -13.11 15.33
C GLU A 115 -0.96 -12.71 13.97
N THR A 116 -0.61 -11.53 13.45
CA THR A 116 -1.04 -11.06 12.13
C THR A 116 -0.66 -12.05 11.02
N LEU A 117 0.59 -12.54 11.00
CA LEU A 117 1.04 -13.52 10.00
C LEU A 117 0.24 -14.82 10.06
N HIS A 118 -0.09 -15.30 11.26
CA HIS A 118 -0.91 -16.49 11.45
C HIS A 118 -2.31 -16.27 10.87
N VAL A 119 -2.97 -15.15 11.16
CA VAL A 119 -4.32 -14.87 10.62
C VAL A 119 -4.30 -14.73 9.10
N LEU A 120 -3.27 -14.11 8.52
CA LEU A 120 -3.12 -14.06 7.06
C LEU A 120 -2.96 -15.46 6.45
N THR A 121 -2.29 -16.37 7.16
CA THR A 121 -2.20 -17.77 6.75
C THR A 121 -3.56 -18.46 6.79
N GLU A 122 -4.36 -18.25 7.84
CA GLU A 122 -5.72 -18.78 7.94
C GLU A 122 -6.63 -18.28 6.81
N PHE A 123 -6.54 -16.99 6.44
CA PHE A 123 -7.27 -16.45 5.28
C PHE A 123 -6.83 -17.10 3.97
N HIS A 124 -5.52 -17.27 3.77
CA HIS A 124 -4.98 -17.93 2.58
C HIS A 124 -5.44 -19.40 2.48
N GLU A 125 -5.37 -20.16 3.59
CA GLU A 125 -5.84 -21.54 3.65
C GLU A 125 -7.37 -21.67 3.44
N ALA A 126 -8.13 -20.64 3.84
CA ALA A 126 -9.55 -20.52 3.54
C ALA A 126 -9.86 -20.15 2.08
N GLY A 127 -8.83 -19.98 1.24
CA GLY A 127 -8.95 -19.66 -0.19
C GLY A 127 -9.26 -18.18 -0.46
N ILE A 128 -8.95 -17.29 0.48
CA ILE A 128 -9.14 -15.84 0.32
C ILE A 128 -7.82 -15.24 -0.19
N PRO A 129 -7.80 -14.67 -1.41
CA PRO A 129 -6.60 -14.08 -1.96
C PRO A 129 -6.11 -12.88 -1.16
N ILE A 130 -4.80 -12.65 -1.20
CA ILE A 130 -4.14 -11.55 -0.49
C ILE A 130 -3.43 -10.67 -1.51
N VAL A 131 -3.79 -9.40 -1.55
CA VAL A 131 -3.13 -8.34 -2.32
C VAL A 131 -2.34 -7.45 -1.36
N ILE A 132 -1.02 -7.55 -1.39
CA ILE A 132 -0.14 -6.61 -0.69
C ILE A 132 0.04 -5.37 -1.56
N CYS A 133 -0.25 -4.18 -1.03
CA CYS A 133 -0.19 -2.94 -1.79
C CYS A 133 0.74 -1.92 -1.13
N THR A 134 1.89 -1.63 -1.72
CA THR A 134 2.95 -0.84 -1.08
C THR A 134 3.65 0.12 -2.03
N GLY A 135 4.24 1.18 -1.47
CA GLY A 135 5.17 2.06 -2.18
C GLY A 135 6.58 1.46 -2.37
N GLN A 136 6.88 0.33 -1.74
CA GLN A 136 8.21 -0.30 -1.85
C GLN A 136 8.44 -0.98 -3.21
N THR A 137 9.72 -1.17 -3.55
CA THR A 137 10.15 -1.95 -4.71
C THR A 137 9.77 -3.43 -4.56
N LEU A 138 9.55 -4.10 -5.71
CA LEU A 138 9.18 -5.53 -5.75
C LEU A 138 10.12 -6.42 -4.95
N GLU A 139 11.44 -6.24 -5.09
CA GLU A 139 12.43 -7.10 -4.42
C GLU A 139 12.37 -6.96 -2.89
N ASN A 140 12.11 -5.75 -2.38
CA ASN A 140 11.98 -5.51 -0.94
C ASN A 140 10.70 -6.16 -0.39
N VAL A 141 9.56 -5.90 -1.02
CA VAL A 141 8.26 -6.46 -0.59
C VAL A 141 8.24 -7.98 -0.68
N LYS A 142 8.75 -8.54 -1.78
CA LYS A 142 8.87 -9.99 -1.97
C LYS A 142 9.80 -10.62 -0.94
N GLY A 143 10.91 -9.96 -0.61
CA GLY A 143 11.85 -10.39 0.41
C GLY A 143 11.18 -10.53 1.77
N PHE A 144 10.46 -9.48 2.23
CA PHE A 144 9.76 -9.58 3.52
C PHE A 144 8.59 -10.56 3.45
N ALA A 145 7.83 -10.62 2.36
CA ALA A 145 6.66 -11.50 2.25
C ALA A 145 7.09 -12.97 2.38
N ILE A 146 8.21 -13.36 1.75
CA ILE A 146 8.78 -14.71 1.88
C ILE A 146 9.27 -14.96 3.32
N GLN A 147 9.84 -13.96 3.99
CA GLN A 147 10.31 -14.10 5.37
C GLN A 147 9.16 -14.20 6.37
N GLY A 148 8.07 -13.47 6.15
CA GLY A 148 6.90 -13.43 7.05
C GLY A 148 5.90 -14.56 6.79
N LEU A 149 5.38 -14.67 5.56
CA LEU A 149 4.34 -15.63 5.18
C LEU A 149 4.90 -16.95 4.65
N GLY A 150 6.20 -17.02 4.38
CA GLY A 150 6.83 -18.20 3.81
C GLY A 150 6.72 -18.27 2.29
N SER A 151 7.64 -19.04 1.69
CA SER A 151 7.73 -19.15 0.23
C SER A 151 6.53 -19.85 -0.41
N GLU A 152 5.83 -20.71 0.32
CA GLU A 152 4.69 -21.48 -0.19
C GLU A 152 3.50 -20.57 -0.45
N ILE A 153 3.11 -19.74 0.54
CA ILE A 153 2.02 -18.76 0.40
C ILE A 153 2.34 -17.76 -0.71
N VAL A 154 3.55 -17.20 -0.74
CA VAL A 154 3.93 -16.20 -1.75
C VAL A 154 3.89 -16.77 -3.17
N HIS A 155 4.19 -18.06 -3.36
CA HIS A 155 4.18 -18.70 -4.69
C HIS A 155 2.94 -19.55 -4.95
N SER A 156 1.87 -19.34 -4.18
CA SER A 156 0.66 -20.16 -4.23
C SER A 156 -0.18 -19.96 -5.49
N GLY A 157 -0.15 -18.76 -6.09
CA GLY A 157 -1.15 -18.33 -7.06
C GLY A 157 -2.17 -17.35 -6.47
N ASP A 158 -2.35 -17.34 -5.15
CA ASP A 158 -3.43 -16.59 -4.49
C ASP A 158 -2.91 -15.36 -3.72
N LEU A 159 -1.64 -15.03 -3.89
CA LEU A 159 -1.02 -13.82 -3.35
C LEU A 159 -0.53 -12.94 -4.50
N SER A 160 -0.91 -11.68 -4.46
CA SER A 160 -0.48 -10.65 -5.40
C SER A 160 0.22 -9.50 -4.68
N ILE A 161 1.18 -8.88 -5.34
CA ILE A 161 1.94 -7.76 -4.84
C ILE A 161 1.81 -6.60 -5.82
N VAL A 162 1.18 -5.52 -5.38
CA VAL A 162 1.20 -4.21 -6.03
C VAL A 162 2.36 -3.42 -5.43
N TYR A 163 3.38 -3.14 -6.23
CA TYR A 163 4.61 -2.49 -5.79
C TYR A 163 4.78 -1.10 -6.43
N GLU A 164 5.65 -0.29 -5.84
CA GLU A 164 5.95 1.08 -6.29
C GLU A 164 4.65 1.87 -6.56
N ALA A 165 3.75 1.82 -5.56
CA ALA A 165 2.48 2.51 -5.56
C ALA A 165 1.58 2.22 -6.78
N GLY A 166 1.69 1.05 -7.40
CA GLY A 166 0.88 0.68 -8.57
C GLY A 166 1.61 0.80 -9.90
N THR A 167 2.94 0.87 -9.89
CA THR A 167 3.77 0.80 -11.11
C THR A 167 3.74 -0.60 -11.75
N GLY A 168 3.58 -1.63 -10.91
CA GLY A 168 3.52 -3.01 -11.38
C GLY A 168 2.80 -3.93 -10.40
N VAL A 169 2.43 -5.09 -10.93
CA VAL A 169 1.77 -6.16 -10.18
C VAL A 169 2.55 -7.45 -10.36
N PHE A 170 2.81 -8.14 -9.27
CA PHE A 170 3.49 -9.43 -9.25
C PHE A 170 2.61 -10.47 -8.57
N THR A 171 2.13 -11.44 -9.35
CA THR A 171 1.24 -12.52 -8.90
C THR A 171 1.86 -13.87 -9.30
N PRO A 172 2.74 -14.45 -8.46
CA PRO A 172 3.38 -15.75 -8.73
C PRO A 172 2.38 -16.84 -9.12
N GLY A 173 2.76 -17.70 -10.07
CA GLY A 173 1.95 -18.85 -10.47
C GLY A 173 1.06 -18.62 -11.71
N HIS A 174 0.97 -17.39 -12.20
CA HIS A 174 0.08 -17.00 -13.31
C HIS A 174 0.75 -16.98 -14.70
N GLY A 175 1.80 -17.75 -14.90
CA GLY A 175 2.45 -17.88 -16.21
C GLY A 175 2.97 -16.54 -16.76
N ALA A 176 2.52 -16.14 -17.95
CA ALA A 176 2.90 -14.86 -18.55
C ALA A 176 2.38 -13.66 -17.76
N ASP A 177 1.30 -13.84 -16.99
CA ASP A 177 0.69 -12.79 -16.20
C ASP A 177 1.31 -12.64 -14.80
N THR A 178 2.35 -13.43 -14.50
CA THR A 178 3.05 -13.40 -13.21
C THR A 178 3.60 -12.01 -12.87
N LYS A 179 4.06 -11.27 -13.87
CA LYS A 179 4.59 -9.91 -13.68
C LYS A 179 3.96 -9.00 -14.72
N GLN A 180 3.12 -8.09 -14.27
CA GLN A 180 2.45 -7.08 -15.09
C GLN A 180 3.13 -5.74 -14.84
N LEU A 181 3.69 -5.16 -15.91
CA LEU A 181 4.36 -3.87 -15.89
C LEU A 181 3.33 -2.81 -16.31
N LEU A 182 2.66 -2.18 -15.36
CA LEU A 182 1.51 -1.31 -15.66
C LEU A 182 1.92 -0.06 -16.43
N TYR A 183 3.17 0.37 -16.29
CA TYR A 183 3.73 1.46 -17.07
C TYR A 183 3.78 1.16 -18.59
N GLU A 184 3.72 -0.11 -19.03
CA GLU A 184 3.66 -0.44 -20.46
C GLU A 184 2.35 0.00 -21.12
N ASP A 185 1.28 0.14 -20.32
CA ASP A 185 -0.03 0.61 -20.78
C ASP A 185 -0.14 2.14 -20.84
N LEU A 186 0.88 2.87 -20.38
CA LEU A 186 0.94 4.33 -20.52
C LEU A 186 1.12 4.74 -21.99
N ASP A 187 0.66 5.94 -22.31
CA ASP A 187 0.87 6.54 -23.62
C ASP A 187 2.37 6.61 -23.96
N ASP A 188 2.70 6.40 -25.24
CA ASP A 188 4.08 6.48 -25.75
C ASP A 188 4.75 7.80 -25.34
N GLU A 189 3.99 8.90 -25.34
CA GLU A 189 4.46 10.23 -24.93
C GLU A 189 5.05 10.24 -23.51
N ILE A 190 4.36 9.64 -22.54
CA ILE A 190 4.84 9.61 -21.15
C ILE A 190 5.99 8.63 -21.00
N ARG A 191 5.92 7.46 -21.65
CA ARG A 191 7.02 6.50 -21.63
C ARG A 191 8.30 7.09 -22.19
N ASP A 192 8.22 7.85 -23.29
CA ASP A 192 9.36 8.51 -23.91
C ASP A 192 10.00 9.57 -22.99
N VAL A 193 9.19 10.34 -22.23
CA VAL A 193 9.71 11.28 -21.21
C VAL A 193 10.50 10.52 -20.13
N PHE A 194 9.93 9.48 -19.55
CA PHE A 194 10.59 8.71 -18.48
C PHE A 194 11.84 7.98 -18.97
N ASP A 195 11.82 7.43 -20.18
CA ASP A 195 12.98 6.78 -20.79
C ASP A 195 14.12 7.79 -21.03
N ASP A 196 13.82 9.00 -21.50
CA ASP A 196 14.82 10.06 -21.67
C ASP A 196 15.42 10.47 -20.32
N VAL A 197 14.59 10.80 -19.32
CA VAL A 197 15.02 11.15 -17.96
C VAL A 197 15.90 10.04 -17.39
N ARG A 198 15.46 8.78 -17.43
CA ARG A 198 16.21 7.64 -16.86
C ARG A 198 17.55 7.43 -17.54
N SER A 199 17.63 7.66 -18.85
CA SER A 199 18.87 7.50 -19.61
C SER A 199 19.92 8.56 -19.28
N ARG A 200 19.48 9.75 -18.83
CA ARG A 200 20.31 10.94 -18.60
C ARG A 200 20.57 11.25 -17.13
N VAL A 201 19.69 10.83 -16.22
CA VAL A 201 19.69 11.24 -14.80
C VAL A 201 21.04 11.08 -14.10
N LEU A 202 21.78 9.99 -14.31
CA LEU A 202 23.14 9.85 -13.76
C LEU A 202 24.25 10.28 -14.71
N PRO A 203 24.22 9.97 -16.03
CA PRO A 203 25.29 10.39 -16.93
C PRO A 203 25.50 11.91 -16.99
N ASP A 204 24.42 12.67 -17.02
CA ASP A 204 24.42 14.13 -17.19
C ASP A 204 24.53 14.87 -15.86
N ALA A 205 24.31 14.18 -14.73
CA ALA A 205 24.30 14.81 -13.42
C ALA A 205 25.64 15.52 -13.10
N PRO A 206 25.58 16.67 -12.40
CA PRO A 206 26.74 17.33 -11.83
C PRO A 206 27.64 16.37 -11.03
N PRO A 207 28.98 16.60 -10.99
CA PRO A 207 29.92 15.73 -10.27
C PRO A 207 29.58 15.52 -8.79
N ASP A 208 28.96 16.51 -8.15
CA ASP A 208 28.59 16.43 -6.74
C ASP A 208 27.35 15.57 -6.56
N LEU A 209 26.29 15.75 -7.35
CA LEU A 209 25.12 14.84 -7.38
C LEU A 209 25.50 13.40 -7.75
N ARG A 210 26.37 13.18 -8.74
CA ARG A 210 26.81 11.81 -9.13
C ARG A 210 27.54 11.06 -8.01
N ARG A 211 28.15 11.77 -7.06
CA ARG A 211 28.86 11.17 -5.93
C ARG A 211 28.03 11.19 -4.66
N GLY A 212 27.20 12.21 -4.50
CA GLY A 212 26.37 12.49 -3.34
C GLY A 212 25.03 11.80 -3.38
N CYS A 213 24.59 11.28 -4.53
CA CYS A 213 23.33 10.56 -4.70
C CYS A 213 23.52 9.18 -5.36
N HIS A 214 22.48 8.35 -5.24
CA HIS A 214 22.28 7.13 -6.02
C HIS A 214 20.83 7.05 -6.49
N LEU A 215 20.57 6.23 -7.52
CA LEU A 215 19.20 5.92 -7.92
C LEU A 215 18.65 4.78 -7.07
N GLN A 216 17.42 4.94 -6.59
CA GLN A 216 16.66 3.82 -6.06
C GLN A 216 16.37 2.83 -7.20
N GLY A 217 16.41 1.53 -6.90
CA GLY A 217 16.16 0.44 -7.86
C GLY A 217 14.70 0.27 -8.22
N ASN A 218 14.00 1.36 -8.53
CA ASN A 218 12.62 1.36 -8.99
C ASN A 218 12.54 0.81 -10.42
N GLU A 219 11.37 0.33 -10.84
CA GLU A 219 11.16 -0.15 -12.20
C GLU A 219 10.85 0.97 -13.18
N PHE A 220 9.99 1.92 -12.79
CA PHE A 220 9.56 3.01 -13.66
C PHE A 220 9.89 4.39 -13.08
N ASN A 221 9.58 4.66 -11.81
CA ASN A 221 9.89 5.94 -11.20
C ASN A 221 11.40 6.21 -11.20
N VAL A 222 11.77 7.50 -11.18
CA VAL A 222 13.16 7.96 -11.07
C VAL A 222 13.33 8.67 -9.75
N THR A 223 14.01 8.01 -8.82
CA THR A 223 14.20 8.52 -7.46
C THR A 223 15.68 8.67 -7.15
N MET A 224 16.11 9.88 -6.85
CA MET A 224 17.45 10.18 -6.37
C MET A 224 17.45 10.21 -4.84
N LYS A 225 18.31 9.39 -4.23
CA LYS A 225 18.51 9.30 -2.77
C LYS A 225 19.92 9.74 -2.39
N PRO A 226 20.13 10.33 -1.20
CA PRO A 226 21.43 10.79 -0.76
C PRO A 226 22.31 9.61 -0.37
N ASN A 227 23.62 9.75 -0.59
CA ASN A 227 24.67 8.89 -0.04
C ASN A 227 25.11 9.37 1.36
N TYR A 228 24.17 9.95 2.10
CA TYR A 228 24.32 10.47 3.46
C TYR A 228 23.22 9.88 4.34
N GLU A 229 23.39 9.97 5.66
CA GLU A 229 22.34 9.56 6.60
C GLU A 229 21.08 10.41 6.37
N THR A 230 19.94 9.74 6.15
CA THR A 230 18.63 10.38 5.95
C THR A 230 18.33 11.33 7.12
N GLY A 231 17.82 12.53 6.81
CA GLY A 231 17.56 13.57 7.81
C GLY A 231 18.78 14.39 8.23
N SER A 232 20.00 14.06 7.76
CA SER A 232 21.17 14.88 8.00
C SER A 232 21.17 16.16 7.17
N THR A 233 21.88 17.20 7.63
CA THR A 233 22.00 18.47 6.87
C THR A 233 22.61 18.28 5.48
N HIS A 234 23.58 17.37 5.35
CA HIS A 234 24.19 17.06 4.05
C HIS A 234 23.21 16.31 3.12
N ALA A 235 22.38 15.43 3.68
CA ALA A 235 21.32 14.77 2.93
C ALA A 235 20.29 15.79 2.42
N ARG A 236 19.94 16.79 3.25
CA ARG A 236 19.07 17.90 2.84
C ARG A 236 19.67 18.68 1.68
N GLU A 237 20.89 19.19 1.85
CA GLU A 237 21.58 20.01 0.83
C GLU A 237 21.70 19.28 -0.51
N ILE A 238 22.09 18.00 -0.51
CA ILE A 238 22.25 17.25 -1.77
C ILE A 238 20.91 16.91 -2.44
N ILE A 239 19.83 16.76 -1.66
CA ILE A 239 18.49 16.47 -2.19
C ILE A 239 17.80 17.74 -2.68
N ASP A 240 18.05 18.89 -2.05
CA ASP A 240 17.64 20.21 -2.56
C ASP A 240 18.25 20.42 -3.96
N GLU A 241 19.56 20.19 -4.12
CA GLU A 241 20.24 20.24 -5.43
C GLU A 241 19.69 19.19 -6.42
N ALA A 242 19.40 17.97 -5.95
CA ALA A 242 18.89 16.89 -6.80
C ALA A 242 17.47 17.19 -7.32
N LEU A 243 16.62 17.81 -6.51
CA LEU A 243 15.27 18.21 -6.91
C LEU A 243 15.31 19.20 -8.07
N VAL A 244 16.12 20.26 -7.96
CA VAL A 244 16.28 21.25 -9.04
C VAL A 244 16.78 20.58 -10.31
N TYR A 245 17.82 19.74 -10.21
CA TYR A 245 18.34 19.00 -11.35
C TYR A 245 17.29 18.07 -12.00
N LEU A 246 16.48 17.38 -11.21
CA LEU A 246 15.42 16.51 -11.72
C LEU A 246 14.33 17.32 -12.44
N LEU A 247 13.94 18.48 -11.92
CA LEU A 247 12.99 19.38 -12.57
C LEU A 247 13.52 19.93 -13.91
N GLU A 248 14.79 20.33 -13.95
CA GLU A 248 15.45 20.78 -15.19
C GLU A 248 15.54 19.66 -16.22
N LEU A 249 15.91 18.46 -15.78
CA LEU A 249 15.99 17.29 -16.66
C LEU A 249 14.60 16.89 -17.19
N LEU A 250 13.58 16.92 -16.32
CA LEU A 250 12.20 16.67 -16.71
C LEU A 250 11.72 17.70 -17.75
N ALA A 251 11.99 18.98 -17.52
CA ALA A 251 11.64 20.06 -18.44
C ALA A 251 12.27 19.84 -19.83
N ASP A 252 13.56 19.47 -19.89
CA ASP A 252 14.26 19.14 -21.13
C ASP A 252 13.63 17.94 -21.86
N SER A 253 13.31 16.87 -21.12
CA SER A 253 12.72 15.65 -21.68
C SER A 253 11.30 15.90 -22.22
N VAL A 254 10.47 16.62 -21.47
CA VAL A 254 9.13 17.03 -21.91
C VAL A 254 9.21 17.95 -23.13
N GLY A 255 10.12 18.94 -23.11
CA GLY A 255 10.33 19.81 -24.25
C GLY A 255 10.73 19.05 -25.52
N THR A 256 11.61 18.07 -25.37
CA THR A 256 12.03 17.20 -26.49
C THR A 256 10.83 16.47 -27.10
N VAL A 257 9.98 15.87 -26.27
CA VAL A 257 8.77 15.15 -26.72
C VAL A 257 7.77 16.09 -27.40
N LEU A 258 7.51 17.27 -26.83
CA LEU A 258 6.62 18.28 -27.41
C LEU A 258 7.12 18.80 -28.75
N ALA A 259 8.44 19.00 -28.92
CA ALA A 259 9.06 19.42 -30.16
C ALA A 259 8.98 18.36 -31.29
N PHE A 260 8.90 17.07 -30.94
CA PHE A 260 8.66 16.01 -31.93
C PHE A 260 7.18 15.92 -32.37
N GLY A 261 6.23 16.30 -31.50
CA GLY A 261 4.79 16.31 -31.79
C GLY A 261 4.32 17.52 -32.60
N SER A 262 5.00 18.66 -32.47
CA SER A 262 4.67 19.91 -33.16
C SER A 262 5.50 20.06 -34.45
N VAL A 263 4.85 19.93 -35.60
CA VAL A 263 5.49 20.02 -36.95
C VAL A 263 5.84 21.47 -37.33
N GLU A 264 5.75 22.44 -36.42
CA GLU A 264 6.07 23.83 -36.71
C GLU A 264 7.32 24.27 -35.94
N GLU A 265 8.40 24.49 -36.71
CA GLU A 265 9.66 25.06 -36.28
C GLU A 265 9.44 26.42 -35.57
N GLU A 266 9.39 26.45 -34.25
CA GLU A 266 9.57 27.68 -33.48
C GLU A 266 10.76 27.56 -32.53
N GLY A 267 11.73 28.47 -32.72
CA GLY A 267 12.50 29.04 -31.61
C GLY A 267 13.67 28.25 -31.03
N ASN A 268 14.50 27.58 -31.82
CA ASN A 268 15.74 27.02 -31.28
C ASN A 268 16.73 28.17 -30.93
N THR A 269 17.04 28.36 -29.65
CA THR A 269 17.96 29.41 -29.18
C THR A 269 19.44 29.04 -29.39
N GLU A 270 20.35 30.01 -29.26
CA GLU A 270 21.82 29.79 -29.37
C GLU A 270 22.38 28.81 -28.32
N ASN A 271 21.60 28.45 -27.28
CA ASN A 271 21.95 27.48 -26.24
C ASN A 271 21.17 26.16 -26.33
N GLY A 272 20.27 25.97 -27.32
CA GLY A 272 19.56 24.71 -27.54
C GLY A 272 18.34 24.46 -26.63
N GLY A 273 17.89 25.45 -25.87
CA GLY A 273 16.67 25.37 -25.06
C GLY A 273 15.42 25.73 -25.87
N ILE A 274 14.30 25.08 -25.55
CA ILE A 274 12.99 25.33 -26.15
C ILE A 274 12.27 26.42 -25.34
N GLU A 275 11.78 27.44 -26.02
CA GLU A 275 10.99 28.53 -25.42
C GLU A 275 9.51 28.37 -25.79
N LEU A 276 8.62 28.63 -24.83
CA LEU A 276 7.17 28.68 -25.04
C LEU A 276 6.65 30.01 -24.48
N GLU A 277 5.93 30.75 -25.33
CA GLU A 277 5.38 32.07 -24.99
C GLU A 277 6.41 33.10 -24.48
N GLY A 278 7.69 32.93 -24.84
CA GLY A 278 8.78 33.85 -24.51
C GLY A 278 9.51 33.55 -23.20
N GLU A 279 9.16 32.46 -22.51
CA GLU A 279 9.86 31.95 -21.34
C GLU A 279 10.37 30.52 -21.62
N SER A 280 11.36 30.05 -20.86
CA SER A 280 11.90 28.71 -21.04
C SER A 280 10.94 27.63 -20.53
N ILE A 281 10.97 26.42 -21.13
CA ILE A 281 10.19 25.28 -20.61
C ILE A 281 10.58 24.95 -19.16
N THR A 282 11.85 25.14 -18.80
CA THR A 282 12.34 24.98 -17.43
C THR A 282 11.64 25.92 -16.46
N ASP A 283 11.53 27.22 -16.81
CA ASP A 283 10.86 28.19 -15.96
C ASP A 283 9.37 27.84 -15.79
N TRP A 284 8.69 27.47 -16.87
CA TRP A 284 7.30 27.02 -16.76
C TRP A 284 7.13 25.77 -15.90
N THR A 285 8.05 24.80 -16.02
CA THR A 285 8.04 23.57 -15.22
C THR A 285 8.27 23.85 -13.74
N HIS A 286 9.21 24.73 -13.41
CA HIS A 286 9.44 25.19 -12.04
C HIS A 286 8.20 25.90 -11.47
N THR A 287 7.59 26.83 -12.23
CA THR A 287 6.38 27.52 -11.80
C THR A 287 5.23 26.55 -11.55
N PHE A 288 5.04 25.57 -12.43
CA PHE A 288 4.00 24.56 -12.30
C PHE A 288 4.13 23.76 -10.99
N TYR A 289 5.29 23.15 -10.73
CA TYR A 289 5.46 22.32 -9.53
C TYR A 289 5.58 23.13 -8.23
N ALA A 290 6.08 24.37 -8.29
CA ALA A 290 6.09 25.27 -7.14
C ALA A 290 4.69 25.73 -6.70
N ASP A 291 3.72 25.78 -7.62
CA ASP A 291 2.32 26.06 -7.29
C ASP A 291 1.64 24.85 -6.63
N GLN A 292 1.99 23.63 -7.06
CA GLN A 292 1.45 22.39 -6.51
C GLN A 292 1.98 22.06 -5.12
N ASP A 293 3.27 22.31 -4.86
CA ASP A 293 3.93 21.96 -3.59
C ASP A 293 4.75 23.14 -3.00
N PRO A 294 4.32 23.70 -1.85
CA PRO A 294 5.06 24.74 -1.15
C PRO A 294 6.48 24.36 -0.71
N GLU A 295 6.78 23.08 -0.50
CA GLU A 295 8.12 22.61 -0.15
C GLU A 295 9.05 22.65 -1.37
N ILE A 296 8.57 22.22 -2.54
CA ILE A 296 9.29 22.38 -3.81
C ILE A 296 9.55 23.86 -4.08
N ARG A 297 8.55 24.71 -3.88
CA ARG A 297 8.71 26.16 -3.99
C ARG A 297 9.82 26.69 -3.08
N ALA A 298 9.85 26.27 -1.81
CA ALA A 298 10.84 26.74 -0.85
C ALA A 298 12.27 26.37 -1.29
N VAL A 299 12.47 25.17 -1.85
CA VAL A 299 13.76 24.73 -2.40
C VAL A 299 14.16 25.57 -3.62
N LEU A 300 13.24 25.81 -4.55
CA LEU A 300 13.50 26.65 -5.73
C LEU A 300 13.85 28.10 -5.34
N GLU A 301 13.18 28.65 -4.31
CA GLU A 301 13.48 29.97 -3.77
C GLU A 301 14.86 30.00 -3.09
N SER A 302 15.25 28.95 -2.38
CA SER A 302 16.56 28.89 -1.69
C SER A 302 17.73 28.71 -2.65
N GLU A 303 17.55 27.90 -3.70
CA GLU A 303 18.55 27.67 -4.76
C GLU A 303 18.58 28.81 -5.79
N GLY A 304 17.63 29.75 -5.71
CA GLY A 304 17.58 30.92 -6.58
C GLY A 304 17.14 30.60 -8.02
N THR A 305 16.39 29.51 -8.19
CA THR A 305 15.86 29.02 -9.48
C THR A 305 14.34 29.18 -9.60
N TYR A 306 13.66 29.72 -8.57
CA TYR A 306 12.24 30.04 -8.64
C TYR A 306 11.94 31.16 -9.64
N PRO A 307 11.15 30.88 -10.70
CA PRO A 307 10.69 31.89 -11.63
C PRO A 307 9.46 32.61 -11.06
N ASP A 308 9.49 33.93 -11.02
CA ASP A 308 8.34 34.78 -10.60
C ASP A 308 7.33 34.93 -11.76
N LEU A 309 6.81 33.80 -12.25
CA LEU A 309 5.80 33.70 -13.30
C LEU A 309 4.43 33.35 -12.71
N ASP A 310 3.37 33.58 -13.49
CA ASP A 310 2.00 33.27 -13.11
C ASP A 310 1.68 31.78 -13.41
N PRO A 311 1.34 30.95 -12.41
CA PRO A 311 1.03 29.52 -12.64
C PRO A 311 -0.23 29.30 -13.47
N ASP A 312 -1.16 30.26 -13.51
CA ASP A 312 -2.33 30.18 -14.37
C ASP A 312 -1.99 30.41 -15.86
N ALA A 313 -0.78 30.89 -16.15
CA ALA A 313 -0.30 31.17 -17.50
C ALA A 313 0.53 30.03 -18.12
N VAL A 314 0.69 28.88 -17.44
CA VAL A 314 1.43 27.73 -17.98
C VAL A 314 0.79 27.28 -19.31
N PRO A 315 1.57 27.20 -20.42
CA PRO A 315 1.05 26.81 -21.73
C PRO A 315 0.29 25.48 -21.71
N GLY A 316 -0.85 25.43 -22.40
CA GLY A 316 -1.80 24.31 -22.29
C GLY A 316 -1.23 22.94 -22.67
N ASP A 317 -0.43 22.86 -23.74
CA ASP A 317 0.17 21.59 -24.19
C ASP A 317 1.23 21.09 -23.21
N LEU A 318 2.04 22.00 -22.63
CA LEU A 318 3.00 21.67 -21.58
C LEU A 318 2.26 21.21 -20.31
N LYS A 319 1.24 21.96 -19.89
CA LYS A 319 0.42 21.64 -18.73
C LYS A 319 -0.22 20.26 -18.85
N ALA A 320 -0.71 19.90 -20.04
CA ALA A 320 -1.34 18.60 -20.27
C ALA A 320 -0.39 17.40 -20.02
N VAL A 321 0.91 17.57 -20.27
CA VAL A 321 1.92 16.55 -19.97
C VAL A 321 2.30 16.60 -18.48
N LEU A 322 2.56 17.79 -17.93
CA LEU A 322 2.96 17.95 -16.53
C LEU A 322 1.85 17.51 -15.55
N ASP A 323 0.57 17.70 -15.89
CA ASP A 323 -0.59 17.23 -15.12
C ASP A 323 -0.63 15.68 -14.97
N ARG A 324 0.19 14.95 -15.74
CA ARG A 324 0.29 13.48 -15.70
C ARG A 324 1.53 12.99 -14.94
N ILE A 325 2.46 13.88 -14.60
CA ILE A 325 3.75 13.55 -13.99
C ILE A 325 3.79 14.14 -12.58
N ASP A 326 4.04 13.27 -11.61
CA ASP A 326 4.24 13.65 -10.21
C ASP A 326 5.72 13.97 -9.96
N VAL A 327 5.96 14.99 -9.15
CA VAL A 327 7.29 15.29 -8.61
C VAL A 327 7.14 15.38 -7.09
N ALA A 328 7.81 14.47 -6.38
CA ALA A 328 7.75 14.40 -4.93
C ALA A 328 9.10 14.77 -4.32
N TYR A 329 9.06 15.66 -3.32
CA TYR A 329 10.20 16.02 -2.50
C TYR A 329 10.03 15.47 -1.09
N TYR A 330 11.02 14.71 -0.63
CA TYR A 330 11.12 14.21 0.72
C TYR A 330 12.36 14.83 1.36
N GLU A 331 12.15 15.86 2.20
CA GLU A 331 13.24 16.63 2.81
C GLU A 331 14.32 15.70 3.40
N ALA A 332 15.55 15.87 2.93
CA ALA A 332 16.71 15.09 3.36
C ALA A 332 16.61 13.56 3.18
N ASP A 333 15.73 13.06 2.31
CA ASP A 333 15.60 11.64 1.97
C ASP A 333 15.58 11.36 0.47
N ALA A 334 14.79 12.07 -0.32
CA ALA A 334 14.65 11.77 -1.74
C ALA A 334 14.04 12.90 -2.56
N ALA A 335 14.36 12.91 -3.85
CA ALA A 335 13.58 13.60 -4.88
C ALA A 335 13.16 12.56 -5.94
N GLU A 336 11.88 12.54 -6.29
CA GLU A 336 11.28 11.50 -7.13
C GLU A 336 10.42 12.09 -8.25
N ILE A 337 10.51 11.47 -9.43
CA ILE A 337 9.57 11.67 -10.55
C ILE A 337 8.81 10.35 -10.77
N GLY A 338 7.47 10.44 -10.82
CA GLY A 338 6.56 9.31 -11.06
C GLY A 338 5.38 9.69 -11.95
N SER A 339 4.58 8.73 -12.40
CA SER A 339 3.37 9.01 -13.18
C SER A 339 2.14 9.05 -12.27
N LEU A 340 1.30 10.08 -12.40
CA LEU A 340 0.02 10.19 -11.68
C LEU A 340 -1.04 9.19 -12.17
N GLU A 341 -0.84 8.64 -13.36
CA GLU A 341 -1.70 7.62 -13.97
C GLU A 341 -1.45 6.24 -13.34
N LEU A 342 -0.27 6.03 -12.75
CA LEU A 342 0.06 4.85 -11.97
C LEU A 342 -0.25 5.11 -10.50
N ASN A 343 -1.17 4.32 -9.95
CA ASN A 343 -1.54 4.46 -8.54
C ASN A 343 -2.04 3.12 -7.96
N LYS A 344 -2.11 3.05 -6.62
CA LYS A 344 -2.52 1.84 -5.90
C LYS A 344 -3.86 1.29 -6.37
N VAL A 345 -4.80 2.12 -6.83
CA VAL A 345 -6.11 1.66 -7.34
C VAL A 345 -5.93 0.85 -8.62
N VAL A 346 -5.23 1.39 -9.62
CA VAL A 346 -4.96 0.69 -10.89
C VAL A 346 -4.21 -0.63 -10.64
N GLY A 347 -3.25 -0.60 -9.71
CA GLY A 347 -2.53 -1.79 -9.27
C GLY A 347 -3.44 -2.85 -8.65
N VAL A 348 -4.34 -2.45 -7.74
CA VAL A 348 -5.29 -3.35 -7.09
C VAL A 348 -6.29 -3.91 -8.11
N GLU A 349 -6.83 -3.10 -9.02
CA GLU A 349 -7.72 -3.56 -10.09
C GLU A 349 -7.04 -4.65 -10.94
N ARG A 350 -5.80 -4.41 -11.40
CA ARG A 350 -5.06 -5.43 -12.17
C ARG A 350 -4.76 -6.67 -11.32
N ALA A 351 -4.43 -6.51 -10.04
CA ALA A 351 -4.19 -7.65 -9.15
C ALA A 351 -5.45 -8.53 -9.00
N LEU A 352 -6.62 -7.92 -8.85
CA LEU A 352 -7.90 -8.63 -8.77
C LEU A 352 -8.23 -9.36 -10.07
N ASP A 353 -7.97 -8.73 -11.22
CA ASP A 353 -8.14 -9.35 -12.54
C ASP A 353 -7.26 -10.60 -12.71
N VAL A 354 -5.97 -10.53 -12.34
CA VAL A 354 -5.05 -11.67 -12.43
C VAL A 354 -5.43 -12.78 -11.44
N LEU A 355 -5.92 -12.41 -10.25
CA LEU A 355 -6.42 -13.36 -9.24
C LEU A 355 -7.82 -13.93 -9.57
N ASP A 356 -8.45 -13.53 -10.68
CA ASP A 356 -9.79 -13.94 -11.11
C ASP A 356 -10.90 -13.63 -10.07
N VAL A 357 -10.79 -12.48 -9.38
CA VAL A 357 -11.76 -12.00 -8.39
C VAL A 357 -12.81 -11.12 -9.08
N ALA A 358 -13.89 -11.74 -9.60
CA ALA A 358 -14.85 -11.05 -10.46
C ALA A 358 -15.85 -10.10 -9.74
N ASP A 359 -16.14 -10.33 -8.47
CA ASP A 359 -17.07 -9.51 -7.65
C ASP A 359 -16.42 -9.26 -6.28
N PRO A 360 -15.40 -8.39 -6.22
CA PRO A 360 -14.60 -8.22 -5.02
C PRO A 360 -15.43 -7.57 -3.92
N PHE A 361 -15.43 -8.19 -2.74
CA PHE A 361 -15.78 -7.54 -1.48
C PHE A 361 -14.53 -7.59 -0.59
N ALA A 362 -13.74 -6.52 -0.66
CA ALA A 362 -12.40 -6.46 -0.09
C ALA A 362 -12.39 -5.95 1.35
N LEU A 363 -11.47 -6.45 2.18
CA LEU A 363 -10.98 -5.69 3.33
C LEU A 363 -9.80 -4.84 2.85
N VAL A 364 -9.93 -3.52 2.89
CA VAL A 364 -8.85 -2.58 2.54
C VAL A 364 -8.24 -2.00 3.82
N MET A 365 -6.97 -2.27 4.08
CA MET A 365 -6.23 -1.75 5.24
C MET A 365 -5.10 -0.83 4.81
N GLY A 366 -5.02 0.36 5.39
CA GLY A 366 -3.92 1.29 5.12
C GLY A 366 -3.91 2.54 5.99
N ASP A 367 -2.80 3.27 6.01
CA ASP A 367 -2.58 4.44 6.85
C ASP A 367 -2.49 5.76 6.05
N SER A 368 -2.13 5.69 4.77
CA SER A 368 -1.72 6.86 3.99
C SER A 368 -2.82 7.43 3.09
N LYS A 369 -2.54 8.58 2.48
CA LYS A 369 -3.39 9.17 1.42
C LYS A 369 -3.50 8.28 0.19
N SER A 370 -2.46 7.48 -0.11
CA SER A 370 -2.47 6.57 -1.25
C SER A 370 -3.45 5.41 -1.01
N ASP A 371 -3.54 4.92 0.23
CA ASP A 371 -4.48 3.88 0.65
C ASP A 371 -5.91 4.39 0.70
N LEU A 372 -6.11 5.64 1.13
CA LEU A 372 -7.42 6.30 1.09
C LEU A 372 -8.02 6.31 -0.33
N ARG A 373 -7.21 6.38 -1.38
CA ARG A 373 -7.71 6.28 -2.77
C ARG A 373 -8.30 4.89 -3.05
N VAL A 374 -7.67 3.83 -2.54
CA VAL A 374 -8.17 2.45 -2.66
C VAL A 374 -9.43 2.24 -1.80
N MET A 375 -9.46 2.77 -0.58
CA MET A 375 -10.63 2.71 0.29
C MET A 375 -11.84 3.40 -0.35
N ARG A 376 -11.66 4.61 -0.88
CA ARG A 376 -12.71 5.34 -1.61
C ARG A 376 -13.14 4.64 -2.89
N TRP A 377 -12.22 3.95 -3.57
CA TRP A 377 -12.57 3.12 -4.72
C TRP A 377 -13.46 1.95 -4.29
N ALA A 378 -13.12 1.26 -3.20
CA ALA A 378 -13.93 0.14 -2.69
C ALA A 378 -15.34 0.63 -2.29
N ASP A 379 -15.43 1.71 -1.50
CA ASP A 379 -16.70 2.32 -1.07
C ASP A 379 -17.57 2.76 -2.28
N LYS A 380 -16.98 3.45 -3.25
CA LYS A 380 -17.70 3.93 -4.44
C LYS A 380 -18.27 2.80 -5.31
N ASN A 381 -17.64 1.61 -5.28
CA ASN A 381 -18.05 0.46 -6.08
C ASN A 381 -18.82 -0.59 -5.28
N ASP A 382 -19.19 -0.31 -4.02
CA ASP A 382 -19.78 -1.29 -3.09
C ASP A 382 -18.92 -2.57 -2.98
N ALA A 383 -17.60 -2.41 -3.10
CA ALA A 383 -16.63 -3.48 -3.32
C ALA A 383 -15.76 -3.78 -2.09
N GLY A 384 -16.15 -3.33 -0.90
CA GLY A 384 -15.42 -3.66 0.33
C GLY A 384 -15.68 -2.75 1.53
N ILE A 385 -14.89 -3.01 2.57
CA ILE A 385 -14.85 -2.28 3.84
C ILE A 385 -13.44 -1.76 4.10
N ALA A 386 -13.33 -0.61 4.74
CA ALA A 386 -12.05 0.05 5.00
C ALA A 386 -11.69 -0.01 6.49
N ALA A 387 -10.40 -0.17 6.77
CA ALA A 387 -9.85 -0.12 8.12
C ALA A 387 -8.50 0.60 8.15
N ALA A 388 -8.21 1.31 9.25
CA ALA A 388 -6.99 2.09 9.38
C ALA A 388 -6.45 2.08 10.81
N PRO A 389 -5.12 2.18 11.00
CA PRO A 389 -4.56 2.34 12.33
C PRO A 389 -4.86 3.73 12.88
N GLU A 390 -4.92 3.89 14.21
CA GLU A 390 -5.23 5.18 14.88
C GLU A 390 -4.30 6.35 14.52
N HIS A 391 -3.10 6.05 14.01
CA HIS A 391 -2.10 7.04 13.63
C HIS A 391 -2.05 7.32 12.13
N ALA A 392 -3.01 6.77 11.37
CA ALA A 392 -3.17 7.05 9.96
C ALA A 392 -3.37 8.55 9.68
N SER A 393 -3.21 8.92 8.42
CA SER A 393 -3.46 10.28 7.97
C SER A 393 -4.87 10.73 8.36
N ARG A 394 -5.04 12.01 8.69
CA ARG A 394 -6.32 12.54 9.17
C ARG A 394 -7.48 12.23 8.22
N ASP A 395 -7.27 12.41 6.92
CA ASP A 395 -8.30 12.18 5.91
C ASP A 395 -8.64 10.68 5.80
N THR A 396 -7.65 9.80 6.04
CA THR A 396 -7.84 8.34 6.08
C THR A 396 -8.69 7.96 7.29
N LEU A 397 -8.36 8.46 8.48
CA LEU A 397 -9.13 8.22 9.71
C LEU A 397 -10.56 8.74 9.60
N GLU A 398 -10.75 9.95 9.07
CA GLU A 398 -12.09 10.53 8.87
C GLU A 398 -12.95 9.63 7.99
N HIS A 399 -12.40 9.11 6.89
CA HIS A 399 -13.13 8.20 6.00
C HIS A 399 -13.51 6.88 6.69
N VAL A 400 -12.61 6.26 7.46
CA VAL A 400 -12.90 5.00 8.17
C VAL A 400 -13.94 5.20 9.28
N LEU A 401 -13.88 6.33 10.00
CA LEU A 401 -14.87 6.67 11.03
C LEU A 401 -16.25 6.99 10.44
N ASP A 402 -16.33 7.56 9.24
CA ASP A 402 -17.60 7.86 8.58
C ASP A 402 -18.27 6.62 7.94
N THR A 403 -17.56 5.49 7.86
CA THR A 403 -18.02 4.27 7.16
C THR A 403 -18.36 3.12 8.11
N ASP A 404 -17.35 2.38 8.58
CA ASP A 404 -17.49 1.14 9.36
C ASP A 404 -16.80 1.20 10.72
N GLU A 405 -16.12 2.30 11.04
CA GLU A 405 -15.44 2.54 12.31
C GLU A 405 -14.36 1.48 12.67
N LEU A 406 -13.79 0.80 11.66
CA LEU A 406 -12.75 -0.22 11.85
C LEU A 406 -11.37 0.42 12.05
N VAL A 407 -11.18 1.03 13.23
CA VAL A 407 -9.92 1.63 13.66
C VAL A 407 -9.19 0.70 14.64
N PHE A 408 -7.87 0.58 14.51
CA PHE A 408 -7.06 -0.29 15.37
C PHE A 408 -5.78 0.36 15.89
N ASP A 409 -5.29 -0.15 17.02
CA ASP A 409 -4.06 0.31 17.65
C ASP A 409 -2.81 0.00 16.81
N ARG A 410 -1.74 0.76 17.03
CA ARG A 410 -0.45 0.55 16.34
C ARG A 410 0.07 -0.88 16.56
N GLY A 411 0.26 -1.64 15.48
CA GLY A 411 0.70 -3.03 15.55
C GLY A 411 -0.38 -4.04 15.95
N ARG A 412 -1.65 -3.63 15.98
CA ARG A 412 -2.82 -4.47 16.31
C ARG A 412 -3.72 -4.72 15.10
N SER A 413 -3.13 -4.80 13.90
CA SER A 413 -3.85 -5.13 12.66
C SER A 413 -4.65 -6.44 12.76
N VAL A 414 -4.17 -7.38 13.59
CA VAL A 414 -4.86 -8.64 13.91
C VAL A 414 -6.29 -8.43 14.43
N ASP A 415 -6.58 -7.34 15.13
CA ASP A 415 -7.90 -7.13 15.74
C ASP A 415 -8.99 -6.93 14.67
N VAL A 416 -8.66 -6.25 13.57
CA VAL A 416 -9.55 -6.12 12.41
C VAL A 416 -9.62 -7.43 11.63
N LEU A 417 -8.49 -8.10 11.42
CA LEU A 417 -8.45 -9.37 10.69
C LEU A 417 -9.33 -10.43 11.37
N TRP A 418 -9.32 -10.52 12.71
CA TRP A 418 -10.21 -11.41 13.45
C TRP A 418 -11.69 -11.01 13.35
N THR A 419 -11.98 -9.70 13.32
CA THR A 419 -13.35 -9.21 13.06
C THR A 419 -13.85 -9.66 11.69
N VAL A 420 -13.00 -9.58 10.66
CA VAL A 420 -13.33 -10.02 9.31
C VAL A 420 -13.42 -11.55 9.19
N TYR A 421 -12.58 -12.28 9.92
CA TYR A 421 -12.69 -13.72 10.03
C TYR A 421 -14.07 -14.11 10.61
N ALA A 422 -14.49 -13.46 11.69
CA ALA A 422 -15.82 -13.64 12.27
C ALA A 422 -16.94 -13.31 11.27
N LEU A 423 -16.83 -12.19 10.54
CA LEU A 423 -17.79 -11.81 9.49
C LEU A 423 -17.94 -12.94 8.46
N ASN A 424 -16.83 -13.47 7.97
CA ASN A 424 -16.84 -14.54 6.97
C ASN A 424 -17.46 -15.83 7.51
N GLN A 425 -17.19 -16.17 8.77
CA GLN A 425 -17.78 -17.33 9.43
C GLN A 425 -19.29 -17.16 9.65
N LEU A 426 -19.74 -15.96 10.02
CA LEU A 426 -21.16 -15.65 10.24
C LEU A 426 -21.94 -15.57 8.93
N ALA A 427 -21.37 -15.01 7.87
CA ALA A 427 -21.99 -14.94 6.54
C ALA A 427 -22.24 -16.33 5.91
N ARG A 428 -21.52 -17.36 6.37
CA ARG A 428 -21.70 -18.77 5.95
C ARG A 428 -22.85 -19.48 6.68
N LEU A 429 -23.43 -18.88 7.72
CA LEU A 429 -24.53 -19.48 8.48
C LEU A 429 -25.85 -19.33 7.71
N GLU A 430 -26.41 -20.44 7.22
CA GLU A 430 -27.75 -20.48 6.58
C GLU A 430 -28.92 -20.18 7.54
#